data_AF-A0A1Y2HQL1-F1
#
_entry.id   AF-A0A1Y2HQL1-F1
#
_cell.length_a   1.000
_cell.length_b   1.000
_cell.length_c   1.000
_cell.angle_alpha   90.00
_cell.angle_beta   90.00
_cell.angle_gamma   90.00
#
_symmetry.space_group_name_H-M   'P 1'
#
loop_
_entity.id
_entity.type
_entity.pdbx_description
1 polymer ?
#
loop_
_entity_poly.entity_id
_entity_poly.type
_entity_poly.pdbx_seq_one_letter_code
_entity_poly.pdbx_strand_id
1 'polypeptide(L)'
;MAATSLLLTLTAISVLLTSLLAPTSTHAFGTLCRAPLSIHTASTGNSSTSLFARDVSAQAPINAEPNTKIVFMGDQGLTNDAEQVMLMSRDWGAHAIVHLGDIDYDDDPSAWDSLLDRTIGSKFPYITVIGNHDIAKWSGSGGYAEIVARRIRDSGMACSGDLGVNMECNVRGVQIVFSGVGTYGRNHEAYMRSRFAASQAVWKVGGWHKNQRAYQAGGKSDETGYGVYDACREFGALIATAHEHSYARTHLMANFEQRQQVAPPARKTRVNVENPPMEQVAIRPGQTFAFVSGLGGKSVRPASSDLKRRPWLSVVATSESRNVRAGALLCTFHVRGDPNLAECEFKDAVTGKVFDRFTVTTPKIDERRDGRREGAAIAAAAAPTKACRKTIDVPLAQFADWSSQVSLATAAESKPMSFTFDLPTNVNGRVVAAHLQVMGARPAIKAEENDEPNMRIFSQARVLPIAGTSGGNSTISESAAVTGGKVQWEADEWEAHEVWVSPNLLDNKNVVLGQGVARRVVVDVRAEGPDAKTNAVVYAGAQNGCLAPSLMLHVDVC
;
A
#
# COMPACT_ATOMS: atom_id res chain seq x y z
N MET A 1 20.32 -83.26 2.56
CA MET A 1 19.31 -83.92 3.40
C MET A 1 18.98 -83.01 4.56
N ALA A 2 17.69 -82.90 4.86
CA ALA A 2 17.06 -82.42 6.10
C ALA A 2 17.11 -80.92 6.45
N ALA A 3 15.89 -80.41 6.63
CA ALA A 3 15.48 -79.10 7.10
C ALA A 3 15.89 -78.79 8.55
N THR A 4 15.92 -77.50 8.91
CA THR A 4 15.32 -77.05 10.16
C THR A 4 15.00 -75.55 10.13
N SER A 5 13.75 -75.25 10.44
CA SER A 5 13.18 -73.92 10.63
C SER A 5 13.85 -73.15 11.77
N LEU A 6 14.05 -71.84 11.56
CA LEU A 6 14.11 -70.88 12.66
C LEU A 6 13.31 -69.64 12.24
N LEU A 7 12.07 -69.55 12.74
CA LEU A 7 11.28 -68.32 12.71
C LEU A 7 11.92 -67.32 13.70
N LEU A 8 12.56 -66.27 13.19
CA LEU A 8 12.74 -65.03 13.94
C LEU A 8 11.64 -64.06 13.52
N THR A 9 10.74 -63.77 14.44
CA THR A 9 9.83 -62.63 14.38
C THR A 9 10.62 -61.32 14.43
N LEU A 10 10.82 -60.67 13.27
CA LEU A 10 11.16 -59.24 13.22
C LEU A 10 9.86 -58.44 13.27
N THR A 11 9.63 -57.75 14.39
CA THR A 11 8.70 -56.63 14.48
C THR A 11 9.24 -55.50 13.60
N ALA A 12 8.67 -55.35 12.41
CA ALA A 12 8.90 -54.20 11.55
C ALA A 12 8.31 -52.95 12.22
N ILE A 13 9.19 -52.08 12.75
CA ILE A 13 8.85 -50.69 13.03
C ILE A 13 8.61 -50.03 11.66
N SER A 14 7.35 -49.86 11.31
CA SER A 14 6.97 -49.01 10.18
C SER A 14 7.32 -47.58 10.54
N VAL A 15 8.43 -47.09 9.96
CA VAL A 15 8.67 -45.66 9.83
C VAL A 15 7.56 -45.14 8.91
N LEU A 16 6.53 -44.54 9.52
CA LEU A 16 5.56 -43.74 8.80
C LEU A 16 6.32 -42.52 8.26
N LEU A 17 6.79 -42.62 7.02
CA LEU A 17 7.18 -41.45 6.25
C LEU A 17 5.87 -40.73 5.91
N THR A 18 5.45 -39.81 6.78
CA THR A 18 4.41 -38.85 6.45
C THR A 18 4.96 -38.00 5.31
N SER A 19 4.57 -38.36 4.09
CA SER A 19 4.65 -37.50 2.94
C SER A 19 3.95 -36.19 3.30
N LEU A 20 4.74 -35.14 3.53
CA LEU A 20 4.28 -33.77 3.50
C LEU A 20 3.69 -33.53 2.11
N LEU A 21 2.39 -33.77 1.99
CA LEU A 21 1.60 -33.24 0.88
C LEU A 21 1.70 -31.73 0.98
N ALA A 22 2.47 -31.13 0.07
CA ALA A 22 2.36 -29.70 -0.19
C ALA A 22 0.88 -29.35 -0.35
N PRO A 23 0.38 -28.28 0.30
CA PRO A 23 -1.02 -27.92 0.20
C PRO A 23 -1.40 -27.73 -1.27
N THR A 24 -2.46 -28.41 -1.69
CA THR A 24 -3.03 -28.27 -3.03
C THR A 24 -3.42 -26.81 -3.27
N SER A 25 -3.08 -26.30 -4.46
CA SER A 25 -3.20 -24.89 -4.89
C SER A 25 -4.61 -24.30 -4.86
N THR A 26 -5.63 -25.09 -4.51
CA THR A 26 -7.02 -24.66 -4.37
C THR A 26 -7.33 -24.05 -3.00
N HIS A 27 -6.60 -24.41 -1.93
CA HIS A 27 -6.84 -23.85 -0.59
C HIS A 27 -6.31 -22.43 -0.41
N ALA A 28 -5.21 -22.06 -1.07
CA ALA A 28 -4.65 -20.71 -1.03
C ALA A 28 -5.62 -19.65 -1.61
N PHE A 29 -6.53 -20.05 -2.50
CA PHE A 29 -7.46 -19.12 -3.13
C PHE A 29 -8.65 -18.70 -2.24
N GLY A 30 -9.11 -19.60 -1.36
CA GLY A 30 -10.23 -19.33 -0.46
C GLY A 30 -9.89 -18.39 0.71
N THR A 31 -8.60 -18.17 0.99
CA THR A 31 -8.09 -17.19 1.96
C THR A 31 -7.89 -15.81 1.34
N LEU A 32 -7.40 -15.78 0.10
CA LEU A 32 -7.05 -14.59 -0.67
C LEU A 32 -8.24 -13.64 -0.99
N CYS A 33 -9.45 -14.19 -1.09
CA CYS A 33 -10.66 -13.46 -1.49
C CYS A 33 -11.76 -13.50 -0.40
N ARG A 34 -11.41 -13.29 0.87
CA ARG A 34 -12.40 -13.11 1.95
C ARG A 34 -12.77 -11.65 2.09
N ALA A 35 -13.99 -11.35 2.54
CA ALA A 35 -14.29 -10.00 2.99
C ALA A 35 -13.27 -9.61 4.09
N PRO A 36 -12.74 -8.37 4.09
CA PRO A 36 -11.81 -7.98 5.12
C PRO A 36 -12.45 -8.17 6.50
N LEU A 37 -11.64 -8.59 7.47
CA LEU A 37 -12.11 -8.74 8.84
C LEU A 37 -12.43 -7.34 9.39
N SER A 38 -13.72 -7.06 9.59
CA SER A 38 -14.13 -5.79 10.20
C SER A 38 -14.00 -5.85 11.72
N ILE A 39 -13.51 -4.77 12.31
CA ILE A 39 -13.40 -4.61 13.77
C ILE A 39 -14.21 -3.41 14.24
N HIS A 40 -14.70 -3.47 15.47
CA HIS A 40 -15.22 -2.32 16.21
C HIS A 40 -14.84 -2.48 17.68
N THR A 41 -13.83 -1.75 18.15
CA THR A 41 -13.45 -1.69 19.56
C THR A 41 -13.83 -0.33 20.14
N ALA A 42 -14.68 -0.34 21.18
CA ALA A 42 -14.96 0.85 21.98
C ALA A 42 -13.89 1.00 23.06
N SER A 43 -13.42 2.22 23.31
CA SER A 43 -12.54 2.52 24.44
C SER A 43 -13.26 2.22 25.75
N THR A 44 -12.61 1.52 26.68
CA THR A 44 -13.11 1.25 28.04
C THR A 44 -12.87 2.41 29.02
N GLY A 45 -12.52 3.60 28.53
CA GLY A 45 -12.37 4.83 29.32
C GLY A 45 -13.72 5.49 29.63
N ASN A 46 -13.96 5.78 30.90
CA ASN A 46 -15.20 6.30 31.47
C ASN A 46 -15.60 7.69 30.89
N SER A 47 -16.33 7.69 29.77
CA SER A 47 -17.33 8.70 29.37
C SER A 47 -18.07 8.19 28.15
N SER A 48 -19.33 7.83 28.36
CA SER A 48 -20.27 7.29 27.38
C SER A 48 -20.65 8.33 26.33
N THR A 49 -19.75 8.63 25.41
CA THR A 49 -20.07 9.32 24.16
C THR A 49 -19.43 8.54 23.01
N SER A 50 -20.27 7.85 22.23
CA SER A 50 -19.88 7.29 20.93
C SER A 50 -19.08 8.32 20.15
N LEU A 51 -17.78 8.07 19.96
CA LEU A 51 -16.85 8.94 19.23
C LEU A 51 -17.13 9.00 17.73
N PHE A 52 -18.03 8.16 17.21
CA PHE A 52 -18.13 7.89 15.78
C PHE A 52 -19.47 8.28 15.13
N ALA A 53 -20.43 8.82 15.89
CA ALA A 53 -21.65 9.39 15.33
C ALA A 53 -22.35 10.34 16.33
N ARG A 54 -22.01 11.64 16.31
CA ARG A 54 -22.82 12.70 16.94
C ARG A 54 -22.73 14.00 16.14
N ASP A 55 -23.83 14.76 16.20
CA ASP A 55 -24.05 16.02 15.49
C ASP A 55 -22.85 16.97 15.51
N VAL A 56 -22.53 17.51 14.33
CA VAL A 56 -21.42 18.44 14.10
C VAL A 56 -21.77 19.82 14.64
N SER A 57 -21.80 19.96 15.96
CA SER A 57 -21.83 21.24 16.65
C SER A 57 -20.66 21.32 17.65
N ALA A 58 -19.84 22.36 17.51
CA ALA A 58 -18.96 22.98 18.51
C ALA A 58 -18.24 22.12 19.57
N GLN A 59 -17.89 20.86 19.31
CA GLN A 59 -17.09 20.07 20.25
C GLN A 59 -15.63 20.57 20.26
N ALA A 60 -15.00 20.55 21.44
CA ALA A 60 -13.59 20.86 21.62
C ALA A 60 -12.70 19.88 20.82
N PRO A 61 -11.53 20.33 20.31
CA PRO A 61 -10.62 19.44 19.61
C PRO A 61 -10.08 18.33 20.53
N ILE A 62 -9.89 17.15 19.96
CA ILE A 62 -9.26 16.02 20.63
C ILE A 62 -7.74 16.19 20.49
N ASN A 63 -7.09 16.52 21.59
CA ASN A 63 -5.63 16.60 21.66
C ASN A 63 -5.04 15.21 21.83
N ALA A 64 -3.85 14.99 21.28
CA ALA A 64 -3.04 13.85 21.69
C ALA A 64 -2.71 13.97 23.19
N GLU A 65 -2.57 12.84 23.90
CA GLU A 65 -2.05 12.88 25.26
C GLU A 65 -0.60 13.42 25.27
N PRO A 66 -0.17 14.14 26.31
CA PRO A 66 1.19 14.70 26.38
C PRO A 66 2.26 13.65 26.12
N ASN A 67 3.22 13.98 25.24
CA ASN A 67 4.32 13.12 24.83
C ASN A 67 3.89 11.76 24.26
N THR A 68 2.80 11.73 23.48
CA THR A 68 2.38 10.51 22.77
C THR A 68 3.42 10.13 21.72
N LYS A 69 4.18 9.07 21.99
CA LYS A 69 5.18 8.46 21.12
C LYS A 69 4.61 7.39 20.19
N ILE A 70 4.79 7.54 18.88
CA ILE A 70 4.39 6.57 17.85
C ILE A 70 5.58 6.30 16.93
N VAL A 71 5.78 5.02 16.60
CA VAL A 71 6.77 4.57 15.62
C VAL A 71 6.07 4.28 14.30
N PHE A 72 6.61 4.79 13.19
CA PHE A 72 6.16 4.46 11.84
C PHE A 72 7.26 3.69 11.12
N MET A 73 6.90 2.55 10.53
CA MET A 73 7.81 1.69 9.76
C MET A 73 7.02 0.79 8.82
N GLY A 74 7.66 0.20 7.82
CA GLY A 74 7.15 -0.93 7.05
C GLY A 74 8.34 -1.76 6.55
N ASP A 75 8.07 -2.80 5.78
CA ASP A 75 9.11 -3.63 5.15
C ASP A 75 10.03 -4.29 6.19
N GLN A 76 9.42 -4.89 7.21
CA GLN A 76 10.10 -5.39 8.40
C GLN A 76 10.85 -6.69 8.12
N GLY A 77 10.15 -7.75 7.69
CA GLY A 77 10.73 -9.08 7.60
C GLY A 77 10.95 -9.76 8.96
N LEU A 78 11.65 -10.90 8.95
CA LEU A 78 12.03 -11.68 10.15
C LEU A 78 13.54 -11.65 10.43
N THR A 79 14.22 -10.59 10.02
CA THR A 79 15.69 -10.48 10.12
C THR A 79 16.14 -10.07 11.53
N ASN A 80 17.43 -10.22 11.83
CA ASN A 80 18.02 -9.66 13.05
C ASN A 80 17.88 -8.13 13.10
N ASP A 81 17.88 -7.47 11.95
CA ASP A 81 17.74 -6.01 11.86
C ASP A 81 16.31 -5.58 12.18
N ALA A 82 15.31 -6.35 11.75
CA ALA A 82 13.91 -6.17 12.16
C ALA A 82 13.75 -6.26 13.68
N GLU A 83 14.40 -7.24 14.30
CA GLU A 83 14.43 -7.38 15.74
C GLU A 83 15.04 -6.15 16.43
N GLN A 84 16.12 -5.57 15.89
CA GLN A 84 16.68 -4.32 16.41
C GLN A 84 15.70 -3.14 16.32
N VAL A 85 14.93 -3.02 15.24
CA VAL A 85 13.90 -1.95 15.11
C VAL A 85 12.81 -2.11 16.17
N MET A 86 12.37 -3.33 16.46
CA MET A 86 11.41 -3.61 17.54
C MET A 86 11.98 -3.26 18.92
N LEU A 87 13.24 -3.65 19.20
CA LEU A 87 13.92 -3.35 20.47
C LEU A 87 14.12 -1.84 20.65
N MET A 88 14.55 -1.13 19.60
CA MET A 88 14.66 0.34 19.62
C MET A 88 13.29 0.99 19.93
N SER A 89 12.22 0.48 19.33
CA SER A 89 10.86 0.99 19.55
C SER A 89 10.41 0.83 21.00
N ARG A 90 10.68 -0.35 21.61
CA ARG A 90 10.46 -0.60 23.04
C ARG A 90 11.27 0.34 23.90
N ASP A 91 12.58 0.42 23.67
CA ASP A 91 13.52 1.16 24.53
C ASP A 91 13.31 2.67 24.45
N TRP A 92 12.84 3.17 23.31
CA TRP A 92 12.40 4.56 23.14
C TRP A 92 11.10 4.87 23.91
N GLY A 93 10.37 3.83 24.36
CA GLY A 93 9.11 3.95 25.09
C GLY A 93 7.93 4.31 24.18
N ALA A 94 7.87 3.69 22.99
CA ALA A 94 6.74 3.86 22.08
C ALA A 94 5.43 3.45 22.74
N HIS A 95 4.35 4.18 22.48
CA HIS A 95 2.99 3.78 22.90
C HIS A 95 2.29 2.94 21.85
N ALA A 96 2.71 3.03 20.58
CA ALA A 96 2.25 2.16 19.52
C ALA A 96 3.28 2.09 18.39
N ILE A 97 3.25 0.98 17.65
CA ILE A 97 3.90 0.83 16.35
C ILE A 97 2.83 0.84 15.27
N VAL A 98 3.04 1.66 14.25
CA VAL A 98 2.27 1.72 13.01
C VAL A 98 3.13 1.09 11.92
N HIS A 99 2.76 -0.12 11.54
CA HIS A 99 3.39 -0.88 10.47
C HIS A 99 2.69 -0.64 9.13
N LEU A 100 3.46 -0.27 8.12
CA LEU A 100 2.98 0.25 6.84
C LEU A 100 2.99 -0.83 5.76
N GLY A 101 2.72 -2.09 6.12
CA GLY A 101 2.66 -3.24 5.21
C GLY A 101 4.01 -3.93 4.97
N ASP A 102 3.95 -5.12 4.39
CA ASP A 102 5.05 -6.05 4.16
C ASP A 102 5.72 -6.51 5.47
N ILE A 103 4.99 -7.39 6.15
CA ILE A 103 5.20 -7.77 7.54
C ILE A 103 6.42 -8.67 7.69
N ASP A 104 6.43 -9.83 7.04
CA ASP A 104 7.47 -10.85 7.27
C ASP A 104 8.18 -11.34 5.99
N TYR A 105 7.58 -11.17 4.81
CA TYR A 105 8.05 -11.67 3.51
C TYR A 105 8.15 -13.20 3.37
N ASP A 106 7.76 -13.95 4.40
CA ASP A 106 7.98 -15.39 4.50
C ASP A 106 6.65 -16.19 4.61
N ASP A 107 5.50 -15.50 4.63
CA ASP A 107 4.18 -16.11 4.81
C ASP A 107 4.08 -16.92 6.12
N ASP A 108 4.76 -16.45 7.18
CA ASP A 108 4.78 -17.06 8.52
C ASP A 108 4.28 -16.12 9.64
N PRO A 109 2.95 -15.92 9.72
CA PRO A 109 2.34 -15.12 10.79
C PRO A 109 2.70 -15.58 12.20
N SER A 110 3.00 -16.87 12.40
CA SER A 110 3.33 -17.41 13.73
C SER A 110 4.73 -16.99 14.16
N ALA A 111 5.71 -17.05 13.25
CA ALA A 111 7.06 -16.57 13.50
C ALA A 111 7.09 -15.05 13.72
N TRP A 112 6.31 -14.31 12.94
CA TRP A 112 6.14 -12.87 13.12
C TRP A 112 5.54 -12.52 14.50
N ASP A 113 4.45 -13.17 14.90
CA ASP A 113 3.84 -12.93 16.21
C ASP A 113 4.81 -13.25 17.37
N SER A 114 5.60 -14.32 17.21
CA SER A 114 6.66 -14.70 18.16
C SER A 114 7.79 -13.66 18.23
N LEU A 115 8.13 -13.00 17.12
CA LEU A 115 9.07 -11.86 17.10
C LEU A 115 8.51 -10.67 17.87
N LEU A 116 7.26 -10.32 17.67
CA LEU A 116 6.63 -9.24 18.44
C LEU A 116 6.56 -9.59 19.93
N ASP A 117 6.17 -10.81 20.29
CA ASP A 117 6.07 -11.24 21.69
C ASP A 117 7.39 -11.16 22.44
N ARG A 118 8.48 -11.64 21.84
CA ARG A 118 9.80 -11.63 22.50
C ARG A 118 10.46 -10.25 22.57
N THR A 119 10.08 -9.32 21.68
CA THR A 119 10.73 -8.01 21.58
C THR A 119 9.97 -6.92 22.32
N ILE A 120 8.69 -6.73 22.00
CA ILE A 120 7.84 -5.64 22.47
C ILE A 120 6.74 -6.13 23.43
N GLY A 121 6.48 -7.43 23.46
CA GLY A 121 5.48 -8.07 24.33
C GLY A 121 4.14 -8.31 23.63
N SER A 122 3.41 -9.30 24.15
CA SER A 122 2.18 -9.81 23.51
C SER A 122 0.98 -8.89 23.53
N LYS A 123 1.00 -7.88 24.41
CA LYS A 123 -0.07 -6.87 24.52
C LYS A 123 0.34 -5.51 23.95
N PHE A 124 1.54 -5.40 23.38
CA PHE A 124 2.02 -4.13 22.87
C PHE A 124 1.13 -3.66 21.70
N PRO A 125 0.73 -2.38 21.65
CA PRO A 125 -0.14 -1.88 20.60
C PRO A 125 0.61 -1.82 19.25
N TYR A 126 0.31 -2.79 18.37
CA TYR A 126 0.89 -2.92 17.04
C TYR A 126 -0.25 -2.94 16.01
N ILE A 127 -0.26 -1.97 15.10
CA ILE A 127 -1.30 -1.78 14.10
C ILE A 127 -0.64 -1.85 12.73
N THR A 128 -1.26 -2.52 11.75
CA THR A 128 -0.70 -2.61 10.41
C THR A 128 -1.74 -2.34 9.32
N VAL A 129 -1.26 -1.86 8.18
CA VAL A 129 -1.93 -1.91 6.88
C VAL A 129 -1.41 -3.11 6.08
N ILE A 130 -2.17 -3.58 5.10
CA ILE A 130 -1.75 -4.66 4.20
C ILE A 130 -0.76 -4.16 3.14
N GLY A 131 0.38 -4.84 3.01
CA GLY A 131 1.33 -4.73 1.91
C GLY A 131 1.19 -5.86 0.90
N ASN A 132 1.93 -5.80 -0.20
CA ASN A 132 1.82 -6.81 -1.25
C ASN A 132 2.34 -8.19 -0.82
N HIS A 133 3.31 -8.26 0.09
CA HIS A 133 3.79 -9.53 0.62
C HIS A 133 2.88 -10.16 1.67
N ASP A 134 1.88 -9.43 2.16
CA ASP A 134 1.03 -9.94 3.25
C ASP A 134 -0.16 -10.76 2.73
N ILE A 135 -0.48 -10.61 1.45
CA ILE A 135 -1.76 -10.99 0.85
C ILE A 135 -2.08 -12.48 1.04
N ALA A 136 -1.09 -13.35 0.86
CA ALA A 136 -1.27 -14.80 0.92
C ALA A 136 -1.67 -15.30 2.31
N LYS A 137 -1.21 -14.63 3.38
CA LYS A 137 -1.49 -14.99 4.78
C LYS A 137 -2.23 -13.90 5.57
N TRP A 138 -2.75 -12.88 4.90
CA TRP A 138 -3.52 -11.81 5.54
C TRP A 138 -4.76 -12.35 6.25
N SER A 139 -5.55 -13.14 5.53
CA SER A 139 -6.82 -13.68 6.00
C SER A 139 -6.72 -15.18 6.30
N GLY A 140 -7.61 -15.66 7.17
CA GLY A 140 -7.70 -17.07 7.55
C GLY A 140 -7.27 -17.30 9.00
N SER A 141 -7.53 -18.52 9.49
CA SER A 141 -7.19 -18.90 10.86
C SER A 141 -5.69 -18.76 11.08
N GLY A 142 -5.30 -17.95 12.07
CA GLY A 142 -3.89 -17.65 12.37
C GLY A 142 -3.21 -16.70 11.38
N GLY A 143 -3.95 -16.07 10.47
CA GLY A 143 -3.39 -15.07 9.54
C GLY A 143 -3.06 -13.73 10.22
N TYR A 144 -2.36 -12.85 9.50
CA TYR A 144 -1.92 -11.55 10.02
C TYR A 144 -3.09 -10.72 10.58
N ALA A 145 -4.23 -10.68 9.89
CA ALA A 145 -5.39 -9.91 10.33
C ALA A 145 -5.93 -10.38 11.69
N GLU A 146 -5.91 -11.69 12.00
CA GLU A 146 -6.36 -12.20 13.30
C GLU A 146 -5.39 -11.83 14.43
N ILE A 147 -4.08 -11.88 14.17
CA ILE A 147 -3.04 -11.45 15.11
C ILE A 147 -3.17 -9.95 15.39
N VAL A 148 -3.30 -9.13 14.35
CA VAL A 148 -3.49 -7.67 14.48
C VAL A 148 -4.78 -7.37 15.24
N ALA A 149 -5.89 -8.04 14.91
CA ALA A 149 -7.15 -7.88 15.62
C ALA A 149 -7.01 -8.19 17.12
N ARG A 150 -6.29 -9.27 17.47
CA ARG A 150 -6.01 -9.64 18.85
C ARG A 150 -5.18 -8.57 19.55
N ARG A 151 -4.08 -8.09 18.95
CA ARG A 151 -3.23 -7.05 19.53
C ARG A 151 -3.97 -5.72 19.73
N ILE A 152 -4.84 -5.33 18.79
CA ILE A 152 -5.72 -4.16 18.95
C ILE A 152 -6.66 -4.34 20.15
N ARG A 153 -7.31 -5.50 20.29
CA ARG A 153 -8.19 -5.78 21.44
C ARG A 153 -7.43 -5.78 22.76
N ASP A 154 -6.29 -6.48 22.82
CA ASP A 154 -5.52 -6.67 24.04
C ASP A 154 -4.83 -5.38 24.52
N SER A 155 -4.55 -4.46 23.60
CA SER A 155 -4.06 -3.12 23.92
C SER A 155 -5.14 -2.15 24.40
N GLY A 156 -6.43 -2.48 24.22
CA GLY A 156 -7.54 -1.57 24.51
C GLY A 156 -7.66 -0.40 23.54
N MET A 157 -6.98 -0.47 22.39
CA MET A 157 -7.01 0.59 21.39
C MET A 157 -8.36 0.64 20.68
N ALA A 158 -8.86 1.85 20.45
CA ALA A 158 -10.09 2.07 19.70
C ALA A 158 -9.79 2.06 18.20
N CYS A 159 -10.24 1.02 17.50
CA CYS A 159 -10.15 0.90 16.06
C CYS A 159 -11.49 0.46 15.47
N SER A 160 -11.77 0.89 14.24
CA SER A 160 -12.96 0.48 13.52
C SER A 160 -12.74 0.38 12.01
N GLY A 161 -13.58 -0.39 11.33
CA GLY A 161 -13.54 -0.58 9.89
C GLY A 161 -12.86 -1.89 9.49
N ASP A 162 -12.42 -1.96 8.24
CA ASP A 162 -11.87 -3.15 7.61
C ASP A 162 -10.37 -3.23 7.90
N LEU A 163 -9.96 -4.21 8.72
CA LEU A 163 -8.59 -4.32 9.24
C LEU A 163 -7.55 -4.20 8.13
N GLY A 164 -6.61 -3.27 8.32
CA GLY A 164 -5.52 -2.95 7.42
C GLY A 164 -5.91 -2.58 5.98
N VAL A 165 -7.19 -2.26 5.73
CA VAL A 165 -7.71 -1.94 4.38
C VAL A 165 -8.46 -0.62 4.34
N ASN A 166 -9.49 -0.46 5.16
CA ASN A 166 -10.23 0.78 5.34
C ASN A 166 -10.53 0.87 6.83
N MET A 167 -9.47 1.14 7.60
CA MET A 167 -9.46 1.08 9.05
C MET A 167 -9.13 2.44 9.63
N GLU A 168 -9.75 2.78 10.74
CA GLU A 168 -9.41 3.95 11.54
C GLU A 168 -9.03 3.49 12.94
N CYS A 169 -7.97 4.05 13.51
CA CYS A 169 -7.54 3.81 14.88
C CYS A 169 -7.26 5.13 15.61
N ASN A 170 -7.47 5.13 16.92
CA ASN A 170 -7.07 6.20 17.82
C ASN A 170 -5.91 5.74 18.70
N VAL A 171 -4.76 6.40 18.55
CA VAL A 171 -3.59 6.20 19.41
C VAL A 171 -3.48 7.41 20.33
N ARG A 172 -4.08 7.31 21.52
CA ARG A 172 -4.01 8.33 22.58
C ARG A 172 -4.29 9.76 22.07
N GLY A 173 -5.35 9.90 21.28
CA GLY A 173 -5.79 11.18 20.70
C GLY A 173 -5.18 11.52 19.32
N VAL A 174 -4.28 10.70 18.78
CA VAL A 174 -3.85 10.77 17.37
C VAL A 174 -4.78 9.88 16.53
N GLN A 175 -5.46 10.46 15.54
CA GLN A 175 -6.29 9.69 14.60
C GLN A 175 -5.43 9.17 13.46
N ILE A 176 -5.51 7.88 13.18
CA ILE A 176 -4.83 7.23 12.07
C ILE A 176 -5.88 6.56 11.18
N VAL A 177 -5.87 6.86 9.89
CA VAL A 177 -6.76 6.28 8.88
C VAL A 177 -5.91 5.51 7.88
N PHE A 178 -6.12 4.20 7.82
CA PHE A 178 -5.40 3.29 6.95
C PHE A 178 -6.15 3.04 5.64
N SER A 179 -5.37 2.80 4.59
CA SER A 179 -5.87 2.40 3.28
C SER A 179 -5.04 1.27 2.68
N GLY A 180 -5.70 0.22 2.18
CA GLY A 180 -5.09 -0.81 1.36
C GLY A 180 -4.89 -0.41 -0.11
N VAL A 181 -4.94 0.89 -0.45
CA VAL A 181 -4.83 1.38 -1.83
C VAL A 181 -3.60 0.82 -2.55
N GLY A 182 -3.80 0.39 -3.80
CA GLY A 182 -2.78 -0.26 -4.61
C GLY A 182 -2.55 -1.75 -4.27
N THR A 183 -3.14 -2.25 -3.18
CA THR A 183 -2.92 -3.62 -2.68
C THR A 183 -4.23 -4.41 -2.55
N TYR A 184 -5.20 -3.87 -1.80
CA TYR A 184 -6.41 -4.60 -1.42
C TYR A 184 -7.56 -3.65 -1.07
N GLY A 185 -8.78 -4.03 -1.44
CA GLY A 185 -9.99 -3.26 -1.15
C GLY A 185 -10.35 -2.24 -2.21
N ARG A 186 -11.28 -1.33 -1.86
CA ARG A 186 -11.83 -0.31 -2.77
C ARG A 186 -12.31 0.92 -2.00
N ASN A 187 -12.69 1.97 -2.73
CA ASN A 187 -13.27 3.22 -2.20
C ASN A 187 -12.39 3.97 -1.18
N HIS A 188 -11.07 3.76 -1.25
CA HIS A 188 -10.11 4.28 -0.29
C HIS A 188 -10.16 5.81 -0.13
N GLU A 189 -10.19 6.54 -1.24
CA GLU A 189 -10.25 8.00 -1.25
C GLU A 189 -11.51 8.51 -0.54
N ALA A 190 -12.68 7.95 -0.89
CA ALA A 190 -13.95 8.34 -0.28
C ALA A 190 -13.99 8.01 1.21
N TYR A 191 -13.47 6.84 1.60
CA TYR A 191 -13.35 6.44 3.00
C TYR A 191 -12.48 7.43 3.79
N MET A 192 -11.24 7.69 3.33
CA MET A 192 -10.31 8.62 3.97
C MET A 192 -10.90 10.02 4.15
N ARG A 193 -11.46 10.60 3.07
CA ARG A 193 -12.11 11.92 3.15
C ARG A 193 -13.23 11.94 4.19
N SER A 194 -14.07 10.90 4.22
CA SER A 194 -15.18 10.82 5.17
C SER A 194 -14.70 10.80 6.63
N ARG A 195 -13.62 10.05 6.92
CA ARG A 195 -13.05 9.95 8.27
C ARG A 195 -12.37 11.24 8.73
N PHE A 196 -11.63 11.90 7.84
CA PHE A 196 -10.99 13.17 8.17
C PHE A 196 -11.97 14.34 8.26
N ALA A 197 -13.03 14.36 7.44
CA ALA A 197 -14.08 15.37 7.52
C ALA A 197 -14.86 15.32 8.84
N ALA A 198 -15.10 14.10 9.35
CA ALA A 198 -15.78 13.88 10.63
C ALA A 198 -14.85 14.12 11.85
N SER A 199 -13.54 14.24 11.64
CA SER A 199 -12.56 14.21 12.72
C SER A 199 -12.48 15.51 13.52
N GLN A 200 -12.35 15.37 14.84
CA GLN A 200 -12.03 16.43 15.79
C GLN A 200 -10.57 16.37 16.26
N ALA A 201 -9.78 15.41 15.77
CA ALA A 201 -8.41 15.21 16.21
C ALA A 201 -7.50 16.35 15.74
N VAL A 202 -6.63 16.81 16.65
CA VAL A 202 -5.56 17.75 16.32
C VAL A 202 -4.62 17.13 15.31
N TRP A 203 -4.22 15.87 15.57
CA TRP A 203 -3.30 15.10 14.77
C TRP A 203 -4.05 14.03 13.97
N LYS A 204 -3.81 14.02 12.66
CA LYS A 204 -4.37 13.08 11.71
C LYS A 204 -3.24 12.48 10.89
N VAL A 205 -3.29 11.18 10.64
CA VAL A 205 -2.33 10.46 9.80
C VAL A 205 -3.11 9.60 8.82
N GLY A 206 -2.78 9.68 7.53
CA GLY A 206 -3.15 8.70 6.52
C GLY A 206 -2.00 7.71 6.31
N GLY A 207 -2.29 6.41 6.33
CA GLY A 207 -1.27 5.36 6.19
C GLY A 207 -1.64 4.31 5.15
N TRP A 208 -0.72 4.00 4.25
CA TRP A 208 -0.84 2.90 3.29
C TRP A 208 0.54 2.37 2.90
N HIS A 209 0.59 1.24 2.20
CA HIS A 209 1.86 0.59 1.87
C HIS A 209 2.54 1.23 0.64
N LYS A 210 1.92 1.07 -0.54
CA LYS A 210 2.51 1.39 -1.84
C LYS A 210 2.75 2.88 -2.10
N ASN A 211 3.56 3.20 -3.10
CA ASN A 211 3.99 4.58 -3.36
C ASN A 211 3.37 5.17 -4.64
N GLN A 212 3.50 6.49 -4.75
CA GLN A 212 3.66 7.14 -6.05
C GLN A 212 5.15 7.38 -6.27
N ARG A 213 5.65 7.08 -7.47
CA ARG A 213 7.07 7.17 -7.85
C ARG A 213 7.70 8.50 -7.46
N ALA A 214 6.94 9.59 -7.57
CA ALA A 214 7.43 10.92 -7.25
C ALA A 214 7.91 11.08 -5.79
N TYR A 215 7.34 10.37 -4.79
CA TYR A 215 7.61 10.65 -3.36
C TYR A 215 8.44 9.60 -2.63
N GLN A 216 9.09 8.70 -3.36
CA GLN A 216 10.02 7.72 -2.82
C GLN A 216 11.46 8.03 -3.28
N ALA A 217 12.48 7.34 -2.76
CA ALA A 217 13.87 7.55 -3.15
C ALA A 217 14.37 6.60 -4.28
N GLY A 218 13.82 5.39 -4.37
CA GLY A 218 14.14 4.37 -5.36
C GLY A 218 13.20 4.28 -6.57
N GLY A 219 12.88 3.04 -6.96
CA GLY A 219 12.43 2.66 -8.29
C GLY A 219 10.94 2.41 -8.46
N LYS A 220 10.20 2.18 -7.36
CA LYS A 220 8.77 1.79 -7.40
C LYS A 220 7.91 2.73 -8.26
N SER A 221 6.93 2.15 -8.95
CA SER A 221 6.09 2.84 -9.94
C SER A 221 4.97 3.67 -9.28
N ASP A 222 4.05 4.22 -10.08
CA ASP A 222 2.85 4.90 -9.56
C ASP A 222 1.75 3.86 -9.33
N GLU A 223 1.41 3.56 -8.07
CA GLU A 223 0.58 2.40 -7.73
C GLU A 223 -0.68 2.72 -6.93
N THR A 224 -0.83 3.97 -6.50
CA THR A 224 -1.93 4.38 -5.60
C THR A 224 -2.81 5.49 -6.16
N GLY A 225 -2.31 6.22 -7.17
CA GLY A 225 -2.92 7.47 -7.62
C GLY A 225 -2.78 8.59 -6.59
N TYR A 226 -3.30 9.77 -6.91
CA TYR A 226 -3.16 10.96 -6.06
C TYR A 226 -4.38 11.24 -5.16
N GLY A 227 -5.51 10.56 -5.36
CA GLY A 227 -6.75 10.79 -4.60
C GLY A 227 -6.58 10.61 -3.09
N VAL A 228 -5.82 9.59 -2.67
CA VAL A 228 -5.51 9.36 -1.24
C VAL A 228 -4.55 10.40 -0.65
N TYR A 229 -3.60 10.91 -1.46
CA TYR A 229 -2.73 12.03 -1.08
C TYR A 229 -3.54 13.31 -0.89
N ASP A 230 -4.46 13.59 -1.82
CA ASP A 230 -5.36 14.75 -1.72
C ASP A 230 -6.32 14.63 -0.54
N ALA A 231 -6.90 13.45 -0.31
CA ALA A 231 -7.74 13.21 0.87
C ALA A 231 -7.01 13.52 2.18
N CYS A 232 -5.71 13.23 2.29
CA CYS A 232 -4.93 13.61 3.47
C CYS A 232 -4.62 15.11 3.49
N ARG A 233 -4.19 15.66 2.36
CA ARG A 233 -3.80 17.07 2.21
C ARG A 233 -4.95 18.02 2.52
N GLU A 234 -6.16 17.74 2.04
CA GLU A 234 -7.38 18.54 2.28
C GLU A 234 -7.61 18.80 3.78
N PHE A 235 -7.24 17.85 4.64
CA PHE A 235 -7.44 17.95 6.08
C PHE A 235 -6.16 18.15 6.89
N GLY A 236 -5.02 18.37 6.22
CA GLY A 236 -3.72 18.54 6.85
C GLY A 236 -3.26 17.29 7.62
N ALA A 237 -3.59 16.09 7.14
CA ALA A 237 -3.12 14.83 7.72
C ALA A 237 -1.70 14.51 7.22
N LEU A 238 -0.84 13.98 8.10
CA LEU A 238 0.47 13.44 7.70
C LEU A 238 0.24 12.24 6.77
N ILE A 239 1.11 12.04 5.79
CA ILE A 239 1.04 10.89 4.88
C ILE A 239 2.20 9.94 5.17
N ALA A 240 1.88 8.71 5.56
CA ALA A 240 2.82 7.67 5.95
C ALA A 240 2.79 6.51 4.95
N THR A 241 3.91 6.25 4.27
CA THR A 241 4.05 5.14 3.31
C THR A 241 5.31 4.31 3.54
N ALA A 242 5.42 3.16 2.87
CA ALA A 242 6.56 2.24 2.95
C ALA A 242 6.84 1.65 1.56
N HIS A 243 7.00 0.33 1.38
CA HIS A 243 7.16 -0.39 0.11
C HIS A 243 8.52 -0.18 -0.58
N GLU A 244 8.93 1.07 -0.77
CA GLU A 244 10.30 1.34 -1.17
C GLU A 244 11.21 1.18 0.06
N HIS A 245 12.22 0.31 -0.04
CA HIS A 245 13.14 -0.01 1.05
C HIS A 245 14.19 1.09 1.25
N SER A 246 13.70 2.28 1.57
CA SER A 246 14.46 3.49 1.82
C SER A 246 13.67 4.38 2.79
N TYR A 247 14.35 5.41 3.29
CA TYR A 247 13.67 6.54 3.93
C TYR A 247 13.59 7.70 2.94
N ALA A 248 12.44 8.35 2.90
CA ALA A 248 12.26 9.60 2.18
C ALA A 248 11.25 10.49 2.91
N ARG A 249 11.43 11.81 2.83
CA ARG A 249 10.41 12.78 3.25
C ARG A 249 10.30 13.90 2.24
N THR A 250 9.08 14.37 2.00
CA THR A 250 8.84 15.54 1.17
C THR A 250 9.03 16.85 1.95
N HIS A 251 9.26 17.94 1.23
CA HIS A 251 8.89 19.27 1.70
C HIS A 251 7.37 19.38 1.90
N LEU A 252 6.93 20.53 2.41
CA LEU A 252 5.51 20.82 2.53
C LEU A 252 4.89 21.01 1.14
N MET A 253 3.91 20.18 0.81
CA MET A 253 3.26 20.09 -0.49
C MET A 253 1.90 20.78 -0.45
N ALA A 254 1.66 21.65 -1.44
CA ALA A 254 0.37 22.26 -1.73
C ALA A 254 -0.46 21.41 -2.71
N ASN A 255 0.22 20.61 -3.54
CA ASN A 255 -0.41 19.65 -4.44
C ASN A 255 0.57 18.50 -4.72
N PHE A 256 0.15 17.27 -4.48
CA PHE A 256 0.99 16.11 -4.78
C PHE A 256 1.05 15.90 -6.29
N GLU A 257 -0.06 15.66 -6.98
CA GLU A 257 -0.06 15.38 -8.43
C GLU A 257 0.79 16.36 -9.27
N GLN A 258 0.65 17.67 -9.03
CA GLN A 258 1.37 18.73 -9.72
C GLN A 258 2.80 18.97 -9.17
N ARG A 259 3.17 18.24 -8.11
CA ARG A 259 4.45 18.33 -7.38
C ARG A 259 4.72 19.75 -6.87
N GLN A 260 3.65 20.43 -6.49
CA GLN A 260 3.70 21.82 -6.05
C GLN A 260 4.02 21.87 -4.56
N GLN A 261 5.16 22.46 -4.23
CA GLN A 261 5.52 22.80 -2.86
C GLN A 261 4.81 24.10 -2.45
N VAL A 262 4.47 24.24 -1.17
CA VAL A 262 3.89 25.50 -0.63
C VAL A 262 4.84 26.68 -0.83
N ALA A 263 6.14 26.43 -0.76
CA ALA A 263 7.18 27.38 -1.12
C ALA A 263 8.05 26.79 -2.26
N PRO A 264 7.81 27.18 -3.53
CA PRO A 264 8.64 26.78 -4.67
C PRO A 264 10.11 27.25 -4.52
N PRO A 265 11.09 26.52 -5.08
CA PRO A 265 12.20 26.02 -4.28
C PRO A 265 13.51 26.84 -4.36
N ALA A 266 14.36 26.63 -3.35
CA ALA A 266 15.82 26.70 -3.48
C ALA A 266 16.56 25.58 -2.69
N ARG A 267 15.89 24.48 -2.30
CA ARG A 267 16.54 23.41 -1.53
C ARG A 267 16.66 22.13 -2.36
N LYS A 268 17.89 21.62 -2.44
CA LYS A 268 18.18 20.31 -3.04
C LYS A 268 17.79 19.22 -2.06
N THR A 269 17.35 18.07 -2.59
CA THR A 269 17.17 16.84 -1.81
C THR A 269 18.48 16.49 -1.12
N ARG A 270 18.42 16.32 0.20
CA ARG A 270 19.58 15.92 0.99
C ARG A 270 19.75 14.42 0.94
N VAL A 271 20.98 13.98 0.69
CA VAL A 271 21.44 12.59 0.69
C VAL A 271 22.66 12.53 1.61
N ASN A 272 22.88 11.41 2.30
CA ASN A 272 24.05 11.20 3.18
C ASN A 272 24.15 12.25 4.29
N VAL A 273 23.03 12.62 4.91
CA VAL A 273 23.01 13.65 5.95
C VAL A 273 23.85 13.21 7.15
N GLU A 274 24.83 14.04 7.48
CA GLU A 274 25.57 13.99 8.74
C GLU A 274 25.08 15.17 9.59
N ASN A 275 24.56 14.88 10.79
CA ASN A 275 23.95 15.87 11.70
C ASN A 275 22.76 16.62 11.07
N PRO A 276 21.59 15.96 10.92
CA PRO A 276 20.41 16.59 10.34
C PRO A 276 19.98 17.83 11.15
N PRO A 277 19.75 18.98 10.50
CA PRO A 277 19.20 20.15 11.19
C PRO A 277 17.75 19.88 11.59
N MET A 278 17.28 20.52 12.66
CA MET A 278 15.86 20.49 13.03
C MET A 278 15.05 21.34 12.05
N GLU A 279 14.41 20.71 11.06
CA GLU A 279 13.50 21.41 10.15
C GLU A 279 12.12 21.65 10.78
N GLN A 280 11.39 22.66 10.32
CA GLN A 280 10.03 22.95 10.82
C GLN A 280 9.03 22.79 9.68
N VAL A 281 7.95 22.06 9.95
CA VAL A 281 6.88 21.79 8.98
C VAL A 281 5.54 22.21 9.57
N ALA A 282 4.88 23.19 8.97
CA ALA A 282 3.59 23.69 9.42
C ALA A 282 2.45 23.13 8.55
N ILE A 283 1.84 22.04 8.98
CA ILE A 283 0.71 21.43 8.25
C ILE A 283 -0.59 22.15 8.59
N ARG A 284 -1.51 22.24 7.64
CA ARG A 284 -2.87 22.78 7.80
C ARG A 284 -3.76 22.26 6.67
N PRO A 285 -5.10 22.36 6.75
CA PRO A 285 -5.97 22.04 5.61
C PRO A 285 -5.44 22.65 4.31
N GLY A 286 -5.31 21.82 3.26
CA GLY A 286 -4.78 22.20 1.96
C GLY A 286 -3.27 21.97 1.76
N GLN A 287 -2.49 21.72 2.82
CA GLN A 287 -1.06 21.44 2.73
C GLN A 287 -0.54 20.44 3.78
N THR A 288 0.29 19.51 3.33
CA THR A 288 0.91 18.50 4.20
C THR A 288 2.21 17.98 3.59
N PHE A 289 2.86 17.02 4.25
CA PHE A 289 4.02 16.31 3.72
C PHE A 289 3.77 14.80 3.72
N ALA A 290 4.53 14.08 2.90
CA ALA A 290 4.57 12.63 2.90
C ALA A 290 5.95 12.12 3.31
N PHE A 291 5.99 10.92 3.85
CA PHE A 291 7.23 10.19 4.11
C PHE A 291 7.10 8.72 3.74
N VAL A 292 8.22 8.14 3.30
CA VAL A 292 8.46 6.71 3.14
C VAL A 292 9.31 6.25 4.32
N SER A 293 8.88 5.24 5.05
CA SER A 293 9.62 4.64 6.16
C SER A 293 9.77 3.12 5.99
N GLY A 294 10.29 2.69 4.84
CA GLY A 294 10.39 1.28 4.44
C GLY A 294 11.69 0.58 4.84
N LEU A 295 12.33 1.01 5.91
CA LEU A 295 13.59 0.41 6.39
C LEU A 295 13.38 -0.46 7.63
N GLY A 296 12.23 -1.12 7.74
CA GLY A 296 11.85 -1.88 8.93
C GLY A 296 12.76 -3.07 9.23
N GLY A 297 13.49 -3.60 8.25
CA GLY A 297 14.49 -4.65 8.46
C GLY A 297 14.72 -5.61 7.30
N LYS A 298 13.92 -5.58 6.23
CA LYS A 298 14.04 -6.54 5.12
C LYS A 298 15.32 -6.33 4.31
N SER A 299 15.54 -5.13 3.80
CA SER A 299 16.77 -4.74 3.09
C SER A 299 16.87 -3.21 2.93
N VAL A 300 17.92 -2.74 2.25
CA VAL A 300 18.10 -1.33 1.86
C VAL A 300 18.32 -1.25 0.36
N ARG A 301 17.50 -0.46 -0.34
CA ARG A 301 17.58 -0.27 -1.79
C ARG A 301 18.38 0.96 -2.20
N PRO A 302 18.98 0.95 -3.41
CA PRO A 302 19.67 2.11 -3.95
C PRO A 302 18.70 3.24 -4.35
N ALA A 303 19.24 4.45 -4.40
CA ALA A 303 18.53 5.59 -4.95
C ALA A 303 18.28 5.41 -6.44
N SER A 304 17.14 5.90 -6.93
CA SER A 304 16.90 5.96 -8.36
C SER A 304 17.89 6.90 -9.05
N SER A 305 18.30 6.53 -10.26
CA SER A 305 19.10 7.37 -11.14
C SER A 305 18.45 8.74 -11.42
N ASP A 306 17.12 8.84 -11.26
CA ASP A 306 16.34 10.05 -11.46
C ASP A 306 16.11 10.89 -10.20
N LEU A 307 16.63 10.49 -9.03
CA LEU A 307 16.37 11.15 -7.73
C LEU A 307 16.65 12.65 -7.77
N LYS A 308 17.68 13.09 -8.49
CA LYS A 308 18.05 14.51 -8.66
C LYS A 308 16.92 15.35 -9.31
N ARG A 309 15.98 14.71 -10.00
CA ARG A 309 14.80 15.33 -10.63
C ARG A 309 13.58 15.40 -9.69
N ARG A 310 13.74 15.05 -8.41
CA ARG A 310 12.67 15.07 -7.39
C ARG A 310 12.94 16.13 -6.30
N PRO A 311 13.06 17.43 -6.63
CA PRO A 311 13.44 18.49 -5.67
C PRO A 311 12.38 18.78 -4.60
N TRP A 312 11.22 18.11 -4.64
CA TRP A 312 10.22 18.15 -3.58
C TRP A 312 10.51 17.16 -2.46
N LEU A 313 11.48 16.24 -2.62
CA LEU A 313 12.02 15.45 -1.52
C LEU A 313 13.00 16.29 -0.72
N SER A 314 12.79 16.41 0.59
CA SER A 314 13.66 17.16 1.50
C SER A 314 14.90 16.37 1.90
N VAL A 315 14.73 15.08 2.16
CA VAL A 315 15.77 14.17 2.65
C VAL A 315 15.46 12.75 2.22
N VAL A 316 16.51 11.98 1.98
CA VAL A 316 16.43 10.53 1.76
C VAL A 316 17.56 9.79 2.48
N ALA A 317 17.32 8.52 2.81
CA ALA A 317 18.35 7.56 3.17
C ALA A 317 18.15 6.26 2.38
N THR A 318 19.15 5.88 1.61
CA THR A 318 19.19 4.76 0.64
C THR A 318 20.49 3.99 0.82
N SER A 319 20.73 2.89 0.10
CA SER A 319 21.96 2.09 0.29
C SER A 319 23.28 2.86 0.05
N GLU A 320 23.24 3.99 -0.65
CA GLU A 320 24.37 4.92 -0.80
C GLU A 320 24.62 5.78 0.46
N SER A 321 23.71 5.73 1.43
CA SER A 321 23.80 6.42 2.71
C SER A 321 24.71 5.71 3.68
N ARG A 322 25.76 6.43 4.09
CA ARG A 322 26.72 5.93 5.07
C ARG A 322 26.00 5.48 6.34
N ASN A 323 26.22 4.23 6.73
CA ASN A 323 25.68 3.59 7.94
C ASN A 323 24.14 3.47 7.95
N VAL A 324 23.48 3.44 6.79
CA VAL A 324 22.06 3.05 6.75
C VAL A 324 21.95 1.53 6.78
N ARG A 325 20.98 1.00 7.52
CA ARG A 325 20.74 -0.43 7.63
C ARG A 325 19.27 -0.75 7.87
N ALA A 326 18.75 -0.41 9.05
CA ALA A 326 17.35 -0.62 9.40
C ALA A 326 16.95 0.40 10.45
N GLY A 327 15.75 0.96 10.34
CA GLY A 327 15.31 2.07 11.15
C GLY A 327 13.83 2.37 11.01
N ALA A 328 13.39 3.34 11.79
CA ALA A 328 11.99 3.77 11.80
C ALA A 328 11.90 5.28 12.04
N LEU A 329 10.76 5.86 11.66
CA LEU A 329 10.43 7.24 11.99
C LEU A 329 9.78 7.27 13.39
N LEU A 330 10.44 7.94 14.33
CA LEU A 330 10.02 8.09 15.72
C LEU A 330 9.39 9.47 15.90
N CYS A 331 8.08 9.54 16.17
CA CYS A 331 7.37 10.81 16.35
C CYS A 331 6.75 10.93 17.75
N THR A 332 7.07 12.02 18.45
CA THR A 332 6.43 12.40 19.72
C THR A 332 5.47 13.55 19.46
N PHE A 333 4.19 13.34 19.78
CA PHE A 333 3.12 14.34 19.67
C PHE A 333 2.86 15.00 21.02
N HIS A 334 2.33 16.23 20.99
CA HIS A 334 2.04 17.03 22.17
C HIS A 334 3.29 17.18 23.06
N VAL A 335 4.37 17.66 22.45
CA VAL A 335 5.66 17.86 23.14
C VAL A 335 5.69 19.23 23.80
N ARG A 336 6.46 19.32 24.90
CA ARG A 336 6.70 20.59 25.62
C ARG A 336 5.43 21.32 26.07
N GLY A 337 4.34 20.57 26.29
CA GLY A 337 3.05 21.11 26.71
C GLY A 337 2.25 21.82 25.60
N ASP A 338 2.70 21.75 24.35
CA ASP A 338 1.97 22.30 23.21
C ASP A 338 1.23 21.18 22.46
N PRO A 339 -0.12 21.09 22.52
CA PRO A 339 -0.88 20.05 21.84
C PRO A 339 -0.76 20.13 20.31
N ASN A 340 -0.34 21.27 19.77
CA ASN A 340 -0.18 21.53 18.36
C ASN A 340 1.23 21.25 17.83
N LEU A 341 2.16 20.79 18.68
CA LEU A 341 3.55 20.53 18.32
C LEU A 341 3.90 19.05 18.41
N ALA A 342 4.61 18.55 17.40
CA ALA A 342 5.23 17.23 17.39
C ALA A 342 6.71 17.33 16.99
N GLU A 343 7.51 16.37 17.44
CA GLU A 343 8.93 16.22 17.11
C GLU A 343 9.16 14.81 16.56
N CYS A 344 9.82 14.73 15.40
CA CYS A 344 10.08 13.47 14.70
C CYS A 344 11.56 13.32 14.34
N GLU A 345 12.04 12.08 14.36
CA GLU A 345 13.36 11.72 13.85
C GLU A 345 13.35 10.36 13.14
N PHE A 346 14.05 10.25 12.01
CA PHE A 346 14.31 8.96 11.40
C PHE A 346 15.66 8.44 11.88
N LYS A 347 15.63 7.30 12.57
CA LYS A 347 16.78 6.74 13.26
C LYS A 347 17.00 5.29 12.86
N ASP A 348 18.26 4.98 12.57
CA ASP A 348 18.73 3.63 12.37
C ASP A 348 18.88 2.90 13.71
N ALA A 349 18.23 1.76 13.82
CA ALA A 349 18.16 0.95 15.03
C ALA A 349 19.47 0.21 15.34
N VAL A 350 20.30 -0.05 14.33
CA VAL A 350 21.53 -0.83 14.48
C VAL A 350 22.71 0.08 14.82
N THR A 351 22.83 1.18 14.09
CA THR A 351 23.96 2.12 14.20
C THR A 351 23.65 3.30 15.12
N GLY A 352 22.37 3.52 15.45
CA GLY A 352 21.90 4.68 16.20
C GLY A 352 21.95 6.00 15.42
N LYS A 353 22.36 5.97 14.14
CA LYS A 353 22.50 7.17 13.31
C LYS A 353 21.13 7.79 13.03
N VAL A 354 21.04 9.10 13.16
CA VAL A 354 19.85 9.88 12.81
C VAL A 354 20.06 10.50 11.43
N PHE A 355 19.17 10.20 10.48
CA PHE A 355 19.23 10.71 9.11
C PHE A 355 18.35 11.93 8.88
N ASP A 356 17.31 12.11 9.69
CA ASP A 356 16.43 13.27 9.62
C ASP A 356 15.85 13.64 10.98
N ARG A 357 15.61 14.94 11.19
CA ARG A 357 14.96 15.50 12.37
C ARG A 357 14.12 16.70 12.00
N PHE A 358 12.89 16.75 12.50
CA PHE A 358 12.00 17.86 12.23
C PHE A 358 10.93 18.02 13.29
N THR A 359 10.39 19.23 13.41
CA THR A 359 9.16 19.51 14.14
C THR A 359 8.00 19.66 13.17
N VAL A 360 6.82 19.26 13.63
CA VAL A 360 5.56 19.49 12.92
C VAL A 360 4.67 20.36 13.79
N THR A 361 4.04 21.37 13.19
CA THR A 361 3.03 22.20 13.85
C THR A 361 1.70 22.15 13.13
N THR A 362 0.62 22.20 13.89
CA THR A 362 -0.75 22.35 13.39
C THR A 362 -1.34 23.70 13.84
N PRO A 363 -2.36 24.25 13.16
CA PRO A 363 -2.94 25.55 13.55
C PRO A 363 -3.59 25.51 14.92
N LYS A 364 -3.55 26.63 15.66
CA LYS A 364 -4.22 26.75 16.96
C LYS A 364 -5.74 26.84 16.80
N ILE A 365 -6.50 26.62 17.87
CA ILE A 365 -7.98 26.48 17.82
C ILE A 365 -8.68 27.67 17.15
N ASP A 366 -8.24 28.90 17.43
CA ASP A 366 -8.83 30.10 16.82
C ASP A 366 -8.60 30.13 15.31
N GLU A 367 -7.40 29.77 14.87
CA GLU A 367 -7.03 29.57 13.47
C GLU A 367 -7.70 28.33 12.85
N ARG A 368 -8.12 27.34 13.65
CA ARG A 368 -8.89 26.17 13.16
C ARG A 368 -10.35 26.51 12.93
N ARG A 369 -10.94 27.48 13.63
CA ARG A 369 -12.33 27.89 13.38
C ARG A 369 -12.43 28.63 12.05
N ASP A 370 -11.49 29.55 11.83
CA ASP A 370 -11.33 30.20 10.54
C ASP A 370 -10.88 29.17 9.50
N GLY A 371 -9.83 28.40 9.77
CA GLY A 371 -9.30 27.33 8.93
C GLY A 371 -10.19 26.10 8.72
N ARG A 372 -11.33 25.95 9.43
CA ARG A 372 -12.36 24.92 9.16
C ARG A 372 -13.47 25.50 8.30
N ARG A 373 -13.76 26.80 8.41
CA ARG A 373 -14.59 27.51 7.42
C ARG A 373 -13.82 27.69 6.13
N GLU A 374 -12.56 28.10 6.20
CA GLU A 374 -11.60 28.17 5.12
C GLU A 374 -11.17 26.78 4.69
N GLY A 375 -11.10 25.76 5.54
CA GLY A 375 -10.80 24.38 5.15
C GLY A 375 -11.98 23.67 4.50
N ALA A 376 -13.21 23.96 4.94
CA ALA A 376 -14.43 23.54 4.24
C ALA A 376 -14.69 24.39 3.00
N ALA A 377 -14.31 25.67 3.00
CA ALA A 377 -14.39 26.56 1.85
C ALA A 377 -13.22 26.37 0.88
N ILE A 378 -12.06 25.86 1.30
CA ILE A 378 -10.96 25.36 0.47
C ILE A 378 -11.29 23.94 0.07
N ALA A 379 -11.92 23.08 0.87
CA ALA A 379 -12.48 21.83 0.35
C ALA A 379 -13.65 22.06 -0.62
N ALA A 380 -14.32 23.22 -0.55
CA ALA A 380 -15.39 23.65 -1.46
C ALA A 380 -14.95 24.63 -2.57
N ALA A 381 -13.79 25.28 -2.47
CA ALA A 381 -13.19 26.17 -3.49
C ALA A 381 -11.94 25.54 -4.16
N ALA A 382 -11.21 24.71 -3.42
CA ALA A 382 -10.61 23.48 -3.91
C ALA A 382 -11.59 22.29 -3.76
N ALA A 383 -12.90 22.55 -3.90
CA ALA A 383 -13.69 21.65 -4.75
C ALA A 383 -12.79 21.45 -5.96
N PRO A 384 -12.39 20.20 -6.21
CA PRO A 384 -11.10 19.86 -6.79
C PRO A 384 -10.82 20.88 -7.86
N THR A 385 -9.74 21.69 -7.79
CA THR A 385 -9.35 22.56 -8.90
C THR A 385 -9.34 21.65 -10.10
N LYS A 386 -10.44 21.68 -10.88
CA LYS A 386 -11.07 20.49 -11.49
C LYS A 386 -9.98 19.46 -11.68
N ALA A 387 -9.82 18.52 -10.73
CA ALA A 387 -8.60 17.69 -10.68
C ALA A 387 -8.56 17.04 -12.05
N CYS A 388 -7.70 17.58 -12.92
CA CYS A 388 -7.95 17.38 -14.33
C CYS A 388 -7.80 15.90 -14.58
N ARG A 389 -6.94 15.22 -13.83
CA ARG A 389 -6.86 13.78 -13.81
C ARG A 389 -7.69 13.18 -12.68
N LYS A 390 -8.50 12.18 -13.02
CA LYS A 390 -9.15 11.23 -12.12
C LYS A 390 -8.56 9.85 -12.35
N THR A 391 -8.06 9.19 -11.30
CA THR A 391 -7.64 7.78 -11.37
C THR A 391 -8.82 6.88 -11.02
N ILE A 392 -9.03 5.81 -11.79
CA ILE A 392 -10.12 4.86 -11.60
C ILE A 392 -9.60 3.44 -11.78
N ASP A 393 -9.81 2.58 -10.79
CA ASP A 393 -9.57 1.16 -10.93
C ASP A 393 -10.82 0.47 -11.49
N VAL A 394 -10.69 -0.08 -12.69
CA VAL A 394 -11.76 -0.81 -13.36
C VAL A 394 -11.54 -2.30 -13.12
N PRO A 395 -12.47 -3.00 -12.44
CA PRO A 395 -12.34 -4.43 -12.20
C PRO A 395 -12.49 -5.23 -13.51
N LEU A 396 -11.91 -6.43 -13.54
CA LEU A 396 -12.12 -7.39 -14.63
C LEU A 396 -13.62 -7.65 -14.83
N ALA A 397 -14.12 -7.40 -16.04
CA ALA A 397 -15.55 -7.55 -16.38
C ALA A 397 -15.92 -8.98 -16.78
N GLN A 398 -14.96 -9.74 -17.31
CA GLN A 398 -15.17 -11.13 -17.69
C GLN A 398 -14.10 -12.00 -17.05
N PHE A 399 -14.53 -12.80 -16.08
CA PHE A 399 -13.81 -13.97 -15.65
C PHE A 399 -14.09 -15.04 -16.71
N ALA A 400 -13.14 -15.32 -17.59
CA ALA A 400 -13.24 -16.56 -18.38
C ALA A 400 -13.20 -17.77 -17.43
N ASP A 401 -13.49 -18.98 -17.91
CA ASP A 401 -13.40 -20.24 -17.15
C ASP A 401 -11.94 -20.60 -16.82
N TRP A 402 -11.20 -19.64 -16.27
CA TRP A 402 -9.82 -19.75 -15.89
C TRP A 402 -9.70 -20.50 -14.57
N SER A 403 -8.66 -21.31 -14.46
CA SER A 403 -8.16 -21.69 -13.15
C SER A 403 -7.78 -20.44 -12.37
N SER A 404 -7.66 -20.61 -11.07
CA SER A 404 -7.35 -19.54 -10.13
C SER A 404 -6.03 -18.81 -10.47
N GLN A 405 -5.11 -19.49 -11.15
CA GLN A 405 -3.91 -18.92 -11.75
C GLN A 405 -3.89 -19.14 -13.26
N VAL A 406 -3.26 -18.23 -13.98
CA VAL A 406 -3.14 -18.27 -15.45
C VAL A 406 -1.70 -17.98 -15.86
N SER A 407 -1.19 -18.75 -16.81
CA SER A 407 0.13 -18.50 -17.39
C SER A 407 0.02 -17.47 -18.50
N LEU A 408 0.90 -16.48 -18.47
CA LEU A 408 1.12 -15.51 -19.54
C LEU A 408 2.10 -16.04 -20.59
N ALA A 409 2.78 -17.16 -20.32
CA ALA A 409 3.75 -17.74 -21.23
C ALA A 409 3.05 -18.29 -22.47
N THR A 410 3.48 -17.86 -23.65
CA THR A 410 2.99 -18.43 -24.90
C THR A 410 3.90 -19.55 -25.37
N ALA A 411 3.34 -20.69 -25.80
CA ALA A 411 4.03 -21.55 -26.75
C ALA A 411 4.22 -20.77 -28.06
N ALA A 412 5.17 -21.16 -28.90
CA ALA A 412 5.48 -20.47 -30.17
C ALA A 412 4.27 -20.31 -31.13
N GLU A 413 3.12 -20.92 -30.83
CA GLU A 413 1.88 -20.90 -31.61
C GLU A 413 0.61 -20.48 -30.82
N SER A 414 0.69 -20.11 -29.54
CA SER A 414 -0.51 -19.81 -28.72
C SER A 414 -0.92 -18.33 -28.75
N LYS A 415 -2.24 -18.09 -28.72
CA LYS A 415 -2.86 -16.75 -28.59
C LYS A 415 -2.46 -16.07 -27.26
N PRO A 416 -2.35 -14.73 -27.24
CA PRO A 416 -2.09 -13.99 -26.00
C PRO A 416 -3.22 -14.19 -24.99
N MET A 417 -2.92 -13.95 -23.72
CA MET A 417 -3.91 -13.91 -22.65
C MET A 417 -4.65 -12.58 -22.68
N SER A 418 -5.99 -12.60 -22.74
CA SER A 418 -6.79 -11.36 -22.87
C SER A 418 -7.56 -11.05 -21.60
N PHE A 419 -7.27 -9.92 -20.97
CA PHE A 419 -8.04 -9.38 -19.83
C PHE A 419 -9.07 -8.35 -20.32
N THR A 420 -10.32 -8.46 -19.88
CA THR A 420 -11.44 -7.64 -20.39
C THR A 420 -12.04 -6.78 -19.29
N PHE A 421 -12.14 -5.47 -19.55
CA PHE A 421 -12.60 -4.46 -18.60
C PHE A 421 -13.73 -3.62 -19.22
N ASP A 422 -14.85 -3.49 -18.52
CA ASP A 422 -15.98 -2.65 -18.95
C ASP A 422 -15.84 -1.27 -18.32
N LEU A 423 -15.70 -0.24 -19.16
CA LEU A 423 -15.40 1.11 -18.71
C LEU A 423 -16.62 1.75 -18.02
N PRO A 424 -16.39 2.54 -16.95
CA PRO A 424 -17.47 3.21 -16.25
C PRO A 424 -18.18 4.22 -17.15
N THR A 425 -19.51 4.14 -17.21
CA THR A 425 -20.36 5.05 -17.99
C THR A 425 -20.68 6.36 -17.26
N ASN A 426 -20.37 6.45 -15.96
CA ASN A 426 -20.59 7.61 -15.12
C ASN A 426 -19.37 8.54 -15.05
N VAL A 427 -18.32 8.29 -15.83
CA VAL A 427 -17.11 9.12 -15.89
C VAL A 427 -17.02 9.77 -17.26
N ASN A 428 -16.86 11.10 -17.26
CA ASN A 428 -16.66 11.89 -18.46
C ASN A 428 -15.24 12.44 -18.48
N GLY A 429 -14.53 12.27 -19.58
CA GLY A 429 -13.17 12.80 -19.75
C GLY A 429 -12.32 11.98 -20.71
N ARG A 430 -11.16 12.50 -21.07
CA ARG A 430 -10.20 11.84 -21.96
C ARG A 430 -9.27 10.93 -21.17
N VAL A 431 -9.20 9.64 -21.49
CA VAL A 431 -8.17 8.76 -20.93
C VAL A 431 -6.80 9.24 -21.41
N VAL A 432 -5.93 9.56 -20.46
CA VAL A 432 -4.55 10.03 -20.71
C VAL A 432 -3.51 8.97 -20.39
N ALA A 433 -3.87 7.97 -19.59
CA ALA A 433 -3.08 6.78 -19.41
C ALA A 433 -3.95 5.61 -18.92
N ALA A 434 -3.52 4.39 -19.24
CA ALA A 434 -4.15 3.17 -18.77
C ALA A 434 -3.07 2.13 -18.44
N HIS A 435 -3.18 1.52 -17.27
CA HIS A 435 -2.22 0.54 -16.77
C HIS A 435 -2.95 -0.73 -16.37
N LEU A 436 -2.52 -1.86 -16.90
CA LEU A 436 -2.98 -3.16 -16.43
C LEU A 436 -2.28 -3.46 -15.11
N GLN A 437 -3.06 -3.86 -14.11
CA GLN A 437 -2.58 -4.38 -12.85
C GLN A 437 -2.84 -5.88 -12.80
N VAL A 438 -1.80 -6.69 -12.60
CA VAL A 438 -1.92 -8.15 -12.40
C VAL A 438 -1.07 -8.57 -11.21
N MET A 439 -1.46 -9.63 -10.51
CA MET A 439 -0.68 -10.10 -9.37
C MET A 439 0.14 -11.33 -9.75
N GLY A 440 1.44 -11.31 -9.47
CA GLY A 440 2.32 -12.47 -9.66
C GLY A 440 1.86 -13.64 -8.77
N ALA A 441 1.76 -14.85 -9.33
CA ALA A 441 1.34 -16.04 -8.58
C ALA A 441 2.52 -16.94 -8.18
N ARG A 442 3.71 -16.66 -8.70
CA ARG A 442 4.93 -17.38 -8.42
C ARG A 442 6.10 -16.41 -8.39
N PRO A 443 7.04 -16.58 -7.45
CA PRO A 443 8.28 -15.82 -7.51
C PRO A 443 9.07 -16.29 -8.74
N ALA A 444 9.75 -15.36 -9.39
CA ALA A 444 10.76 -15.69 -10.37
C ALA A 444 11.89 -16.42 -9.66
N ILE A 445 12.21 -17.61 -10.16
CA ILE A 445 13.42 -18.32 -9.72
C ILE A 445 14.62 -17.50 -10.19
N LYS A 446 15.24 -16.77 -9.26
CA LYS A 446 16.53 -16.10 -9.49
C LYS A 446 17.62 -17.17 -9.53
N ALA A 447 18.42 -17.20 -10.60
CA ALA A 447 19.61 -18.07 -10.64
C ALA A 447 20.64 -17.63 -9.60
N GLU A 448 20.75 -16.32 -9.35
CA GLU A 448 21.49 -15.67 -8.26
C GLU A 448 20.78 -14.37 -7.84
N GLU A 449 21.04 -13.85 -6.64
CA GLU A 449 20.31 -12.73 -5.98
C GLU A 449 20.23 -11.42 -6.81
N ASN A 450 21.04 -11.30 -7.86
CA ASN A 450 21.15 -10.13 -8.76
C ASN A 450 20.78 -10.38 -10.23
N ASP A 451 20.32 -11.58 -10.62
CA ASP A 451 19.89 -11.83 -12.01
C ASP A 451 18.40 -11.51 -12.18
N GLU A 452 18.11 -10.59 -13.12
CA GLU A 452 16.74 -10.35 -13.58
C GLU A 452 16.21 -11.61 -14.28
N PRO A 453 14.92 -11.96 -14.09
CA PRO A 453 14.35 -13.09 -14.81
C PRO A 453 14.49 -12.87 -16.32
N ASN A 454 14.99 -13.88 -17.03
CA ASN A 454 15.14 -13.86 -18.48
C ASN A 454 13.79 -14.10 -19.15
N MET A 455 12.88 -13.15 -18.95
CA MET A 455 11.62 -13.07 -19.65
C MET A 455 11.27 -11.62 -19.95
N ARG A 456 10.59 -11.42 -21.08
CA ARG A 456 10.04 -10.13 -21.50
C ARG A 456 8.55 -10.29 -21.62
N ILE A 457 7.82 -9.33 -21.07
CA ILE A 457 6.37 -9.36 -21.10
C ILE A 457 5.90 -8.22 -21.98
N PHE A 458 4.95 -8.53 -22.86
CA PHE A 458 4.40 -7.61 -23.84
C PHE A 458 2.93 -7.46 -23.58
N SER A 459 2.45 -6.23 -23.64
CA SER A 459 1.03 -5.92 -23.51
C SER A 459 0.55 -4.97 -24.60
N GLN A 460 -0.72 -5.13 -24.98
CA GLN A 460 -1.39 -4.25 -25.93
C GLN A 460 -2.86 -4.11 -25.57
N ALA A 461 -3.32 -2.88 -25.40
CA ALA A 461 -4.74 -2.59 -25.16
C ALA A 461 -5.49 -2.33 -26.47
N ARG A 462 -6.76 -2.77 -26.53
CA ARG A 462 -7.74 -2.41 -27.56
C ARG A 462 -9.01 -1.88 -26.89
N VAL A 463 -9.48 -0.72 -27.32
CA VAL A 463 -10.76 -0.15 -26.86
C VAL A 463 -11.84 -0.46 -27.89
N LEU A 464 -12.92 -1.11 -27.46
CA LEU A 464 -14.02 -1.58 -28.28
C LEU A 464 -15.35 -0.93 -27.83
N PRO A 465 -16.27 -0.60 -28.75
CA PRO A 465 -17.64 -0.23 -28.38
C PRO A 465 -18.41 -1.46 -27.87
N ILE A 466 -19.25 -1.27 -26.86
CA ILE A 466 -20.21 -2.29 -26.41
C ILE A 466 -21.53 -2.04 -27.17
N ALA A 467 -22.00 -3.01 -27.96
CA ALA A 467 -23.29 -2.88 -28.64
C ALA A 467 -24.44 -2.79 -27.61
N GLY A 468 -25.47 -2.01 -27.92
CA GLY A 468 -26.62 -1.80 -27.04
C GLY A 468 -27.25 -3.12 -26.56
N THR A 469 -27.63 -3.17 -25.29
CA THR A 469 -28.26 -4.30 -24.63
C THR A 469 -29.67 -4.55 -25.18
N SER A 470 -29.78 -5.16 -26.36
CA SER A 470 -30.99 -5.82 -26.81
C SER A 470 -30.62 -7.23 -27.22
N GLY A 471 -31.16 -8.22 -26.50
CA GLY A 471 -30.78 -9.62 -26.54
C GLY A 471 -30.49 -10.17 -27.94
N GLY A 472 -29.26 -10.66 -28.10
CA GLY A 472 -28.77 -11.31 -29.30
C GLY A 472 -27.25 -11.33 -29.27
N ASN A 473 -26.62 -12.45 -29.62
CA ASN A 473 -25.17 -12.59 -29.78
C ASN A 473 -24.64 -11.46 -30.67
N SER A 474 -24.16 -10.37 -30.08
CA SER A 474 -23.60 -9.24 -30.83
C SER A 474 -22.11 -9.50 -31.02
N THR A 475 -21.72 -9.80 -32.25
CA THR A 475 -20.32 -9.76 -32.66
C THR A 475 -19.84 -8.31 -32.61
N ILE A 476 -18.91 -8.03 -31.69
CA ILE A 476 -18.25 -6.72 -31.58
C ILE A 476 -17.42 -6.52 -32.86
N SER A 477 -17.79 -5.53 -33.68
CA SER A 477 -17.04 -5.23 -34.90
C SER A 477 -15.67 -4.61 -34.54
N GLU A 478 -14.58 -5.33 -34.82
CA GLU A 478 -13.19 -4.88 -34.62
C GLU A 478 -12.84 -3.62 -35.45
N SER A 479 -13.62 -3.28 -36.47
CA SER A 479 -13.33 -2.19 -37.41
C SER A 479 -13.33 -0.78 -36.80
N ALA A 480 -13.85 -0.59 -35.59
CA ALA A 480 -13.86 0.69 -34.86
C ALA A 480 -12.94 0.71 -33.62
N ALA A 481 -12.07 -0.29 -33.47
CA ALA A 481 -11.22 -0.44 -32.31
C ALA A 481 -10.12 0.64 -32.26
N VAL A 482 -9.92 1.26 -31.09
CA VAL A 482 -8.71 2.07 -30.83
C VAL A 482 -7.67 1.17 -30.20
N THR A 483 -6.58 0.92 -30.93
CA THR A 483 -5.49 0.05 -30.47
C THR A 483 -4.34 0.88 -29.91
N GLY A 484 -3.93 0.57 -28.68
CA GLY A 484 -2.74 1.11 -28.05
C GLY A 484 -1.45 0.57 -28.67
N GLY A 485 -0.34 1.24 -28.37
CA GLY A 485 0.99 0.73 -28.71
C GLY A 485 1.25 -0.61 -28.04
N LYS A 486 2.08 -1.46 -28.66
CA LYS A 486 2.67 -2.60 -27.95
C LYS A 486 3.71 -2.04 -27.01
N VAL A 487 3.57 -2.33 -25.72
CA VAL A 487 4.54 -1.93 -24.71
C VAL A 487 5.19 -3.16 -24.10
N GLN A 488 6.45 -2.98 -23.72
CA GLN A 488 7.19 -3.93 -22.90
C GLN A 488 7.29 -3.30 -21.51
N TRP A 489 6.83 -4.02 -20.49
CA TRP A 489 7.30 -3.83 -19.11
C TRP A 489 8.53 -4.69 -18.87
N GLU A 490 9.44 -4.11 -18.10
CA GLU A 490 10.49 -4.85 -17.41
C GLU A 490 9.87 -5.56 -16.22
N ALA A 491 10.37 -6.76 -15.93
CA ALA A 491 9.88 -7.62 -14.87
C ALA A 491 10.58 -7.28 -13.55
N ASP A 492 10.67 -5.98 -13.20
CA ASP A 492 11.43 -5.52 -12.04
C ASP A 492 10.87 -6.15 -10.77
N GLU A 493 11.56 -7.20 -10.33
CA GLU A 493 11.22 -8.08 -9.22
C GLU A 493 9.96 -8.93 -9.43
N TRP A 494 9.89 -9.81 -10.46
CA TRP A 494 8.77 -10.79 -10.65
C TRP A 494 8.50 -11.64 -9.41
N GLU A 495 7.87 -11.05 -8.41
CA GLU A 495 7.68 -11.58 -7.09
C GLU A 495 6.25 -12.09 -6.98
N ALA A 496 6.13 -13.22 -6.29
CA ALA A 496 4.83 -13.74 -5.93
C ALA A 496 4.13 -12.70 -5.05
N HIS A 497 2.83 -12.54 -5.29
CA HIS A 497 1.93 -11.66 -4.54
C HIS A 497 2.17 -10.15 -4.73
N GLU A 498 3.16 -9.73 -5.53
CA GLU A 498 3.29 -8.34 -5.97
C GLU A 498 2.27 -8.02 -7.07
N VAL A 499 1.65 -6.82 -6.99
CA VAL A 499 0.80 -6.27 -8.06
C VAL A 499 1.69 -5.52 -9.05
N TRP A 500 1.76 -6.07 -10.26
CA TRP A 500 2.48 -5.60 -11.43
C TRP A 500 1.67 -4.56 -12.16
N VAL A 501 2.23 -3.38 -12.38
CA VAL A 501 1.58 -2.30 -13.12
C VAL A 501 2.26 -2.15 -14.47
N SER A 502 1.50 -2.31 -15.56
CA SER A 502 2.03 -2.19 -16.91
C SER A 502 2.48 -0.77 -17.23
N PRO A 503 3.36 -0.55 -18.23
CA PRO A 503 3.59 0.76 -18.78
C PRO A 503 2.26 1.30 -19.36
N ASN A 504 2.23 2.58 -19.69
CA ASN A 504 1.02 3.18 -20.25
C ASN A 504 0.62 2.47 -21.56
N LEU A 505 -0.53 1.78 -21.52
CA LEU A 505 -1.08 1.03 -22.64
C LEU A 505 -1.79 1.94 -23.66
N LEU A 506 -2.21 3.13 -23.23
CA LEU A 506 -2.99 4.08 -24.02
C LEU A 506 -2.32 5.46 -23.93
N ASP A 507 -1.35 5.70 -24.82
CA ASP A 507 -0.65 7.00 -24.93
C ASP A 507 -1.37 7.99 -25.86
N ASN A 508 -2.44 7.54 -26.52
CA ASN A 508 -3.12 8.29 -27.56
C ASN A 508 -4.34 9.06 -27.03
N LYS A 509 -4.37 10.37 -27.30
CA LYS A 509 -5.40 11.37 -26.91
C LYS A 509 -6.84 11.09 -27.38
N ASN A 510 -7.13 9.93 -27.98
CA ASN A 510 -8.36 9.67 -28.74
C ASN A 510 -9.42 8.87 -27.95
N VAL A 511 -9.13 8.41 -26.74
CA VAL A 511 -10.11 7.68 -25.92
C VAL A 511 -10.84 8.67 -25.00
N VAL A 512 -12.06 9.05 -25.37
CA VAL A 512 -12.88 10.00 -24.59
C VAL A 512 -14.06 9.29 -23.96
N LEU A 513 -14.04 9.08 -22.64
CA LEU A 513 -15.18 8.61 -21.86
C LEU A 513 -16.29 9.67 -21.88
N GLY A 514 -17.51 9.25 -22.15
CA GLY A 514 -18.68 10.12 -22.21
C GLY A 514 -19.93 9.39 -21.75
N GLN A 515 -20.91 10.13 -21.22
CA GLN A 515 -22.14 9.56 -20.68
C GLN A 515 -22.86 8.69 -21.72
N GLY A 516 -23.28 7.50 -21.28
CA GLY A 516 -24.10 6.60 -22.08
C GLY A 516 -23.37 5.79 -23.14
N VAL A 517 -22.06 6.01 -23.36
CA VAL A 517 -21.26 5.19 -24.30
C VAL A 517 -20.54 4.10 -23.53
N ALA A 518 -21.15 2.91 -23.52
CA ALA A 518 -20.51 1.72 -22.97
C ALA A 518 -19.32 1.31 -23.86
N ARG A 519 -18.13 1.23 -23.25
CA ARG A 519 -16.91 0.78 -23.91
C ARG A 519 -16.24 -0.32 -23.11
N ARG A 520 -15.47 -1.13 -23.81
CA ARG A 520 -14.69 -2.22 -23.25
C ARG A 520 -13.22 -2.04 -23.61
N VAL A 521 -12.34 -2.31 -22.68
CA VAL A 521 -10.89 -2.43 -22.94
C VAL A 521 -10.51 -3.89 -22.85
N VAL A 522 -9.87 -4.39 -23.88
CA VAL A 522 -9.25 -5.73 -23.90
C VAL A 522 -7.75 -5.52 -23.89
N VAL A 523 -7.06 -6.06 -22.87
CA VAL A 523 -5.60 -6.03 -22.77
C VAL A 523 -5.06 -7.42 -23.07
N ASP A 524 -4.38 -7.57 -24.19
CA ASP A 524 -3.66 -8.78 -24.53
C ASP A 524 -2.28 -8.75 -23.90
N VAL A 525 -1.90 -9.83 -23.23
CA VAL A 525 -0.63 -9.99 -22.53
C VAL A 525 0.03 -11.29 -22.93
N ARG A 526 1.34 -11.25 -23.17
CA ARG A 526 2.16 -12.45 -23.38
C ARG A 526 3.54 -12.29 -22.76
N ALA A 527 4.08 -13.37 -22.24
CA ALA A 527 5.44 -13.47 -21.75
C ALA A 527 6.27 -14.36 -22.69
N GLU A 528 7.46 -13.91 -23.02
CA GLU A 528 8.44 -14.58 -23.88
C GLU A 528 9.78 -14.71 -23.13
N GLY A 529 10.55 -15.75 -23.44
CA GLY A 529 11.87 -15.99 -22.83
C GLY A 529 11.98 -17.32 -22.08
N PRO A 530 13.21 -17.78 -21.78
CA PRO A 530 13.44 -19.05 -21.08
C PRO A 530 12.64 -19.21 -19.79
N ASP A 531 12.48 -18.12 -19.03
CA ASP A 531 11.87 -18.16 -17.70
C ASP A 531 10.34 -17.98 -17.72
N ALA A 532 9.78 -17.56 -18.86
CA ALA A 532 8.37 -17.22 -18.97
C ALA A 532 7.45 -18.38 -18.57
N LYS A 533 7.75 -19.61 -19.03
CA LYS A 533 6.90 -20.79 -18.78
C LYS A 533 6.73 -21.12 -17.31
N THR A 534 7.77 -20.88 -16.51
CA THR A 534 7.78 -21.25 -15.10
C THR A 534 7.29 -20.09 -14.23
N ASN A 535 7.68 -18.87 -14.60
CA ASN A 535 7.58 -17.71 -13.72
C ASN A 535 6.40 -16.80 -14.09
N ALA A 536 6.06 -16.64 -15.37
CA ALA A 536 5.02 -15.71 -15.83
C ALA A 536 3.60 -16.23 -15.56
N VAL A 537 3.29 -16.52 -14.30
CA VAL A 537 1.97 -16.95 -13.83
C VAL A 537 1.39 -15.84 -12.98
N VAL A 538 0.16 -15.45 -13.28
CA VAL A 538 -0.57 -14.42 -12.53
C VAL A 538 -1.87 -14.97 -11.97
N TYR A 539 -2.38 -14.32 -10.94
CA TYR A 539 -3.71 -14.58 -10.41
C TYR A 539 -4.79 -14.12 -11.41
N ALA A 540 -5.76 -14.99 -11.67
CA ALA A 540 -6.89 -14.72 -12.56
C ALA A 540 -8.06 -13.99 -11.87
N GLY A 541 -8.00 -13.84 -10.54
CA GLY A 541 -9.07 -13.29 -9.71
C GLY A 541 -10.15 -14.31 -9.32
N ALA A 542 -11.10 -13.84 -8.50
CA ALA A 542 -12.34 -14.54 -8.15
C ALA A 542 -13.53 -13.60 -8.38
N GLN A 543 -14.75 -14.14 -8.43
CA GLN A 543 -15.98 -13.38 -8.74
C GLN A 543 -16.23 -12.16 -7.83
N ASN A 544 -15.63 -12.09 -6.64
CA ASN A 544 -15.75 -10.96 -5.74
C ASN A 544 -14.72 -9.82 -5.99
N GLY A 545 -13.88 -9.94 -7.02
CA GLY A 545 -12.98 -8.88 -7.48
C GLY A 545 -11.81 -8.54 -6.54
N CYS A 546 -11.55 -9.38 -5.53
CA CYS A 546 -10.65 -9.03 -4.44
C CYS A 546 -9.16 -8.98 -4.83
N LEU A 547 -8.79 -9.68 -5.90
CA LEU A 547 -7.44 -9.84 -6.43
C LEU A 547 -7.47 -10.09 -7.94
N ALA A 548 -8.55 -9.65 -8.60
CA ALA A 548 -8.65 -9.78 -10.04
C ALA A 548 -7.69 -8.79 -10.70
N PRO A 549 -7.15 -9.13 -11.88
CA PRO A 549 -6.57 -8.12 -12.74
C PRO A 549 -7.47 -6.89 -12.78
N SER A 550 -6.90 -5.70 -12.63
CA SER A 550 -7.61 -4.42 -12.73
C SER A 550 -6.98 -3.56 -13.80
N LEU A 551 -7.76 -2.63 -14.33
CA LEU A 551 -7.27 -1.62 -15.26
C LEU A 551 -7.32 -0.27 -14.55
N MET A 552 -6.16 0.26 -14.18
CA MET A 552 -6.03 1.61 -13.64
C MET A 552 -6.09 2.61 -14.79
N LEU A 553 -7.10 3.47 -14.78
CA LEU A 553 -7.30 4.52 -15.77
C LEU A 553 -7.02 5.89 -15.18
N HIS A 554 -6.19 6.67 -15.86
CA HIS A 554 -6.05 8.09 -15.62
C HIS A 554 -6.88 8.86 -16.64
N VAL A 555 -7.90 9.58 -16.18
CA VAL A 555 -8.88 10.28 -17.02
C VAL A 555 -8.77 11.77 -16.81
N ASP A 556 -8.45 12.50 -17.87
CA ASP A 556 -8.55 13.95 -17.96
C ASP A 556 -10.04 14.37 -18.02
N VAL A 557 -10.62 14.70 -16.87
CA VAL A 557 -12.01 15.17 -16.70
C VAL A 557 -12.14 16.70 -16.88
N CYS A 558 -11.03 17.37 -17.19
CA CYS A 558 -11.00 18.68 -17.82
C CYS A 558 -11.16 18.53 -19.34
#